data_AF-A0A961Z4U9-F1
#
_entry.id   AF-A0A961Z4U9-F1
#
_cell.length_a   1.000
_cell.length_b   1.000
_cell.length_c   1.000
_cell.angle_alpha   90.00
_cell.angle_beta   90.00
_cell.angle_gamma   90.00
#
_symmetry.space_group_name_H-M   'P 1'
#
loop_
_entity.id
_entity.type
_entity.pdbx_description
1 polymer ?
#
loop_
_entity_poly.entity_id
_entity_poly.type
_entity_poly.pdbx_seq_one_letter_code
_entity_poly.pdbx_strand_id
1 'polypeptide(L)'
;MARSPRKTTPPKTNDPDGFGEAPQAGFDAASAVPEGIASKFLRDLEQAEDALPDAPPARARGTDQLSEKPSGAKTSGARTAAARTARGVSMGATRDPKARAAGGLNPVAGLDISLEDAGNLPQSGVTATVEALKALIETGRPEFLDGSWVPHRPPRPEKSEGGVPLKIESEFTPRGDQPQAIAELVEGVNNGEATQVLLGVTG
;
A
#
# COMPACT_ATOMS: atom_id res chain seq x y z
N MET A 1 -20.08 63.40 61.09
CA MET A 1 -19.71 61.98 61.23
C MET A 1 -19.96 61.28 59.90
N ALA A 2 -18.93 61.19 59.06
CA ALA A 2 -19.03 60.69 57.70
C ALA A 2 -18.92 59.16 57.68
N ARG A 3 -19.84 58.49 56.98
CA ARG A 3 -19.88 57.03 56.84
C ARG A 3 -18.86 56.57 55.80
N SER A 4 -17.93 55.71 56.22
CA SER A 4 -16.90 55.09 55.37
C SER A 4 -17.51 54.19 54.29
N PRO A 5 -16.98 54.19 53.05
CA PRO A 5 -17.40 53.26 52.01
C PRO A 5 -16.78 51.86 52.22
N ARG A 6 -17.60 50.82 52.07
CA ARG A 6 -17.14 49.41 52.13
C ARG A 6 -16.28 49.11 50.90
N LYS A 7 -15.06 48.61 51.15
CA LYS A 7 -14.16 48.06 50.14
C LYS A 7 -14.72 46.71 49.67
N THR A 8 -15.14 46.62 48.41
CA THR A 8 -15.51 45.36 47.77
C THR A 8 -14.24 44.60 47.38
N THR A 9 -14.00 43.46 48.02
CA THR A 9 -12.94 42.53 47.66
C THR A 9 -13.40 41.68 46.46
N PRO A 10 -12.65 41.57 45.36
CA PRO A 10 -12.96 40.59 44.32
C PRO A 10 -12.60 39.18 44.81
N PRO A 11 -13.35 38.12 44.43
CA PRO A 11 -12.96 36.75 44.73
C PRO A 11 -11.65 36.41 43.99
N LYS A 12 -10.70 35.80 44.71
CA LYS A 12 -9.53 35.17 44.12
C LYS A 12 -9.95 33.84 43.53
N THR A 13 -10.12 33.77 42.21
CA THR A 13 -10.11 32.49 41.49
C THR A 13 -8.67 32.21 41.08
N ASN A 14 -8.08 31.19 41.69
CA ASN A 14 -6.85 30.58 41.20
C ASN A 14 -7.27 29.59 40.10
N ASP A 15 -7.64 30.11 38.93
CA ASP A 15 -7.72 29.30 37.72
C ASP A 15 -6.39 29.50 37.00
N PRO A 16 -5.57 28.45 36.78
CA PRO A 16 -4.42 28.57 35.89
C PRO A 16 -4.94 28.65 34.45
N ASP A 17 -5.06 29.87 33.96
CA ASP A 17 -5.29 30.17 32.56
C ASP A 17 -3.98 29.86 31.78
N GLY A 18 -3.92 28.67 31.17
CA GLY A 18 -2.80 28.28 30.31
C GLY A 18 -2.57 26.77 30.19
N PHE A 19 -2.17 26.33 28.99
CA PHE A 19 -1.66 24.99 28.68
C PHE A 19 -0.33 24.72 29.42
N GLY A 20 -0.41 24.53 30.74
CA GLY A 20 0.71 24.08 31.56
C GLY A 20 0.91 22.58 31.39
N GLU A 21 1.90 22.20 30.60
CA GLU A 21 2.35 20.81 30.43
C GLU A 21 2.85 20.27 31.78
N ALA A 22 2.21 19.22 32.30
CA ALA A 22 2.77 18.45 33.43
C ALA A 22 4.02 17.69 32.94
N PRO A 23 5.09 17.58 33.75
CA PRO A 23 6.28 16.83 33.33
C PRO A 23 5.92 15.37 33.05
N GLN A 24 6.22 14.88 31.84
CA GLN A 24 5.98 13.48 31.47
C GLN A 24 6.79 12.52 32.36
N ALA A 25 6.17 11.39 32.72
CA ALA A 25 6.86 10.29 33.39
C ALA A 25 7.89 9.64 32.45
N GLY A 26 9.02 9.18 33.00
CA GLY A 26 10.09 8.55 32.23
C GLY A 26 9.64 7.27 31.53
N PHE A 27 10.01 7.13 30.26
CA PHE A 27 9.71 5.97 29.42
C PHE A 27 10.75 4.85 29.67
N ASP A 28 10.28 3.65 30.05
CA ASP A 28 11.10 2.45 30.18
C ASP A 28 10.92 1.55 28.95
N ALA A 29 12.00 1.37 28.18
CA ALA A 29 12.01 0.62 26.92
C ALA A 29 11.91 -0.90 27.11
N ALA A 30 12.05 -1.42 28.33
CA ALA A 30 12.09 -2.85 28.59
C ALA A 30 10.72 -3.56 28.52
N SER A 31 9.60 -2.84 28.57
CA SER A 31 8.27 -3.45 28.70
C SER A 31 7.40 -3.46 27.43
N ALA A 32 7.91 -2.96 26.29
CA ALA A 32 7.06 -2.63 25.13
C ALA A 32 7.07 -3.65 23.97
N VAL A 33 7.75 -4.78 24.08
CA VAL A 33 7.73 -5.83 23.04
C VAL A 33 6.94 -7.04 23.53
N PRO A 34 5.67 -7.22 23.10
CA PRO A 34 4.98 -8.48 23.33
C PRO A 34 5.68 -9.59 22.52
N GLU A 35 6.16 -10.60 23.24
CA GLU A 35 7.02 -11.74 22.83
C GLU A 35 6.47 -12.60 21.66
N GLY A 36 5.32 -12.25 21.08
CA GLY A 36 4.61 -13.05 20.09
C GLY A 36 4.62 -12.53 18.65
N ILE A 37 4.95 -11.25 18.41
CA ILE A 37 4.81 -10.69 17.05
C ILE A 37 5.94 -11.17 16.13
N ALA A 38 7.20 -11.08 16.56
CA ALA A 38 8.34 -11.56 15.78
C ALA A 38 8.26 -13.07 15.50
N SER A 39 7.79 -13.84 16.48
CA SER A 39 7.62 -15.30 16.42
C SER A 39 6.56 -15.75 15.41
N LYS A 40 5.51 -14.94 15.19
CA LYS A 40 4.48 -15.21 14.18
C LYS A 40 5.00 -14.97 12.77
N PHE A 41 5.75 -13.88 12.56
CA PHE A 41 6.33 -13.57 11.25
C PHE A 41 7.35 -14.63 10.79
N LEU A 42 8.15 -15.20 11.70
CA LEU A 42 9.06 -16.28 11.34
C LEU A 42 8.31 -17.55 10.88
N ARG A 43 7.23 -17.92 11.55
CA ARG A 43 6.45 -19.13 11.24
C ARG A 43 5.75 -19.04 9.89
N ASP A 44 5.23 -17.88 9.51
CA ASP A 44 4.56 -17.67 8.22
C ASP A 44 5.55 -17.77 7.04
N LEU A 45 6.81 -17.38 7.23
CA LEU A 45 7.87 -17.49 6.23
C LEU A 45 8.28 -18.95 5.99
N GLU A 46 8.45 -19.72 7.07
CA GLU A 46 8.82 -21.15 7.02
C GLU A 46 7.72 -21.99 6.33
N GLN A 47 6.45 -21.67 6.61
CA GLN A 47 5.31 -22.38 6.02
C GLN A 47 5.07 -22.07 4.54
N ALA A 48 5.60 -20.95 4.04
CA ALA A 48 5.55 -20.60 2.62
C ALA A 48 6.66 -21.29 1.80
N GLU A 49 7.79 -21.66 2.41
CA GLU A 49 8.86 -22.42 1.76
C GLU A 49 8.51 -23.90 1.57
N ASP A 50 7.78 -24.51 2.52
CA ASP A 50 7.36 -25.92 2.45
C ASP A 50 6.22 -26.19 1.43
N ALA A 51 5.64 -25.14 0.84
CA ALA A 51 4.47 -25.20 -0.04
C ALA A 51 4.80 -25.04 -1.54
N LEU A 52 5.92 -25.57 -2.03
CA LEU A 52 6.11 -25.76 -3.47
C LEU A 52 5.27 -26.96 -3.95
N PRO A 53 4.31 -26.79 -4.89
CA PRO A 53 3.60 -27.93 -5.45
C PRO A 53 4.48 -28.71 -6.43
N ASP A 54 4.73 -29.98 -6.11
CA ASP A 54 5.26 -30.98 -7.05
C ASP A 54 4.34 -31.09 -8.28
N ALA A 55 4.91 -30.90 -9.47
CA ALA A 55 4.19 -31.05 -10.74
C ALA A 55 3.74 -32.50 -10.95
N PRO A 56 2.48 -32.77 -11.33
CA PRO A 56 2.02 -34.15 -11.54
C PRO A 56 2.60 -34.74 -12.85
N PRO A 57 2.97 -36.03 -12.89
CA PRO A 57 3.48 -36.66 -14.09
C PRO A 57 2.37 -36.89 -15.13
N ALA A 58 2.69 -36.58 -16.39
CA ALA A 58 1.83 -36.84 -17.54
C ALA A 58 1.46 -38.33 -17.63
N ARG A 59 0.16 -38.63 -17.48
CA ARG A 59 -0.36 -39.99 -17.68
C ARG A 59 -0.55 -40.27 -19.17
N ALA A 60 0.24 -41.21 -19.67
CA ALA A 60 -0.03 -41.93 -20.92
C ALA A 60 -1.33 -42.75 -20.78
N ARG A 61 -2.25 -42.63 -21.74
CA ARG A 61 -3.33 -43.59 -21.95
C ARG A 61 -3.56 -43.74 -23.45
N GLY A 62 -3.44 -44.98 -23.93
CA GLY A 62 -3.40 -45.33 -25.34
C GLY A 62 -4.76 -45.52 -26.01
N THR A 63 -4.68 -45.45 -27.34
CA THR A 63 -5.44 -46.15 -28.40
C THR A 63 -6.97 -46.10 -28.40
N ASP A 64 -7.53 -45.40 -29.39
CA ASP A 64 -8.50 -46.00 -30.32
C ASP A 64 -8.47 -45.28 -31.69
N GLN A 65 -9.05 -45.93 -32.67
CA GLN A 65 -8.68 -46.04 -34.09
C GLN A 65 -9.12 -44.91 -35.06
N LEU A 66 -8.32 -44.77 -36.12
CA LEU A 66 -8.66 -44.56 -37.56
C LEU A 66 -9.48 -43.32 -38.01
N SER A 67 -8.83 -42.41 -38.76
CA SER A 67 -9.17 -42.15 -40.19
C SER A 67 -8.16 -41.21 -40.88
N GLU A 68 -7.69 -41.65 -42.05
CA GLU A 68 -6.86 -41.02 -43.10
C GLU A 68 -7.35 -39.61 -43.56
N LYS A 69 -6.63 -38.65 -44.20
CA LYS A 69 -5.37 -38.49 -44.98
C LYS A 69 -5.11 -36.95 -45.16
N PRO A 70 -4.08 -36.44 -45.91
CA PRO A 70 -3.29 -35.27 -45.53
C PRO A 70 -3.51 -34.00 -46.37
N SER A 71 -3.16 -32.81 -45.86
CA SER A 71 -2.62 -31.72 -46.70
C SER A 71 -2.07 -30.55 -45.88
N GLY A 72 -0.98 -29.95 -46.38
CA GLY A 72 -0.84 -28.49 -46.38
C GLY A 72 -0.05 -27.85 -45.24
N ALA A 73 1.27 -27.74 -45.45
CA ALA A 73 2.09 -26.72 -44.81
C ALA A 73 1.52 -25.31 -45.03
N LYS A 74 1.38 -24.51 -43.96
CA LYS A 74 1.67 -23.06 -43.93
C LYS A 74 1.98 -22.62 -42.50
N THR A 75 3.25 -22.29 -42.25
CA THR A 75 3.66 -21.49 -41.10
C THR A 75 3.17 -20.07 -41.33
N SER A 76 2.10 -19.65 -40.64
CA SER A 76 1.74 -18.24 -40.54
C SER A 76 2.74 -17.58 -39.60
N GLY A 77 3.69 -16.85 -40.17
CA GLY A 77 4.55 -15.94 -39.43
C GLY A 77 3.68 -14.92 -38.68
N ALA A 78 3.59 -15.09 -37.37
CA ALA A 78 3.01 -14.10 -36.49
C ALA A 78 3.89 -12.84 -36.59
N ARG A 79 3.40 -11.81 -37.28
CA ARG A 79 3.96 -10.46 -37.20
C ARG A 79 3.73 -9.96 -35.77
N THR A 80 4.69 -10.18 -34.88
CA THR A 80 4.79 -9.40 -33.65
C THR A 80 5.17 -7.99 -34.06
N ALA A 81 4.18 -7.11 -34.11
CA ALA A 81 4.40 -5.70 -34.38
C ALA A 81 5.37 -5.16 -33.32
N ALA A 82 6.55 -4.70 -33.76
CA ALA A 82 7.46 -3.97 -32.90
C ALA A 82 6.69 -2.75 -32.35
N ALA A 83 6.34 -2.77 -31.07
CA ALA A 83 5.77 -1.60 -30.43
C ALA A 83 6.77 -0.45 -30.58
N ARG A 84 6.29 0.78 -30.76
CA ARG A 84 7.15 1.97 -30.81
C ARG A 84 6.75 2.90 -29.67
N THR A 85 7.69 3.63 -29.10
CA THR A 85 7.35 4.68 -28.13
C THR A 85 6.63 5.83 -28.83
N ALA A 86 6.00 6.72 -28.06
CA ALA A 86 5.37 7.93 -28.60
C ALA A 86 6.34 8.84 -29.38
N ARG A 87 7.65 8.69 -29.17
CA ARG A 87 8.72 9.39 -29.92
C ARG A 87 9.25 8.61 -31.13
N GLY A 88 8.69 7.44 -31.44
CA GLY A 88 9.03 6.64 -32.63
C GLY A 88 10.06 5.53 -32.41
N VAL A 89 10.55 5.33 -31.20
CA VAL A 89 11.63 4.38 -30.88
C VAL A 89 11.12 2.95 -30.91
N SER A 90 11.80 2.06 -31.63
CA SER A 90 11.45 0.64 -31.67
C SER A 90 11.64 -0.03 -30.30
N MET A 91 10.54 -0.51 -29.72
CA MET A 91 10.50 -1.25 -28.46
C MET A 91 10.81 -2.74 -28.66
N GLY A 92 11.08 -3.24 -29.87
CA GLY A 92 11.45 -4.64 -30.09
C GLY A 92 10.46 -5.67 -29.52
N ALA A 93 10.82 -6.95 -29.61
CA ALA A 93 9.98 -8.04 -29.09
C ALA A 93 10.43 -8.56 -27.71
N THR A 94 11.67 -8.29 -27.28
CA THR A 94 12.28 -8.83 -26.06
C THR A 94 12.69 -7.71 -25.12
N ARG A 95 12.56 -7.88 -23.80
CA ARG A 95 13.03 -6.90 -22.79
C ARG A 95 14.46 -7.18 -22.30
N ASP A 96 15.08 -8.26 -22.76
CA ASP A 96 16.44 -8.64 -22.39
C ASP A 96 17.48 -7.73 -23.10
N PRO A 97 18.32 -6.98 -22.34
CA PRO A 97 19.27 -6.03 -22.91
C PRO A 97 20.28 -6.67 -23.87
N LYS A 98 20.69 -7.92 -23.60
CA LYS A 98 21.68 -8.61 -24.44
C LYS A 98 21.09 -9.03 -25.78
N ALA A 99 19.86 -9.54 -25.76
CA ALA A 99 19.14 -9.93 -26.98
C ALA A 99 18.76 -8.71 -27.85
N ARG A 100 18.46 -7.57 -27.22
CA ARG A 100 18.18 -6.32 -27.94
C ARG A 100 19.42 -5.73 -28.58
N ALA A 101 20.54 -5.67 -27.84
CA ALA A 101 21.82 -5.21 -28.39
C ALA A 101 22.27 -6.09 -29.57
N ALA A 102 22.12 -7.40 -29.47
CA ALA A 102 22.39 -8.33 -30.57
C ALA A 102 21.47 -8.09 -31.79
N GLY A 103 20.25 -7.61 -31.56
CA GLY A 103 19.30 -7.22 -32.60
C GLY A 103 19.45 -5.78 -33.12
N GLY A 104 20.54 -5.07 -32.76
CA GLY A 104 20.77 -3.68 -33.16
C GLY A 104 19.77 -2.68 -32.56
N LEU A 105 19.04 -3.09 -31.51
CA LEU A 105 18.14 -2.23 -30.75
C LEU A 105 18.83 -1.76 -29.46
N ASN A 106 18.45 -0.59 -28.96
CA ASN A 106 18.97 -0.10 -27.70
C ASN A 106 18.68 -1.09 -26.56
N PRO A 107 19.66 -1.31 -25.65
CA PRO A 107 19.56 -2.30 -24.57
C PRO A 107 18.43 -1.94 -23.59
N VAL A 108 18.13 -0.65 -23.46
CA VAL A 108 16.96 -0.14 -22.73
C VAL A 108 15.85 0.18 -23.74
N ALA A 109 14.70 -0.47 -23.58
CA ALA A 109 13.56 -0.27 -24.46
C ALA A 109 13.05 1.17 -24.35
N GLY A 110 13.01 1.88 -25.50
CA GLY A 110 12.38 3.19 -25.60
C GLY A 110 13.28 4.39 -25.32
N LEU A 111 14.57 4.15 -25.12
CA LEU A 111 15.59 5.19 -25.05
C LEU A 111 16.28 5.34 -26.42
N ASP A 112 16.39 6.56 -26.95
CA ASP A 112 17.10 6.89 -28.20
C ASP A 112 18.55 7.29 -27.94
N ILE A 113 19.30 6.44 -27.24
CA ILE A 113 20.71 6.67 -26.98
C ILE A 113 21.44 5.36 -27.31
N SER A 114 22.31 5.40 -28.30
CA SER A 114 23.22 4.29 -28.61
C SER A 114 24.25 4.14 -27.49
N LEU A 115 24.88 2.96 -27.40
CA LEU A 115 25.89 2.71 -26.37
C LEU A 115 27.13 3.62 -26.58
N GLU A 116 27.44 3.97 -27.84
CA GLU A 116 28.51 4.92 -28.17
C GLU A 116 28.11 6.37 -27.85
N ASP A 117 26.86 6.77 -28.12
CA ASP A 117 26.38 8.13 -27.84
C ASP A 117 26.20 8.38 -26.33
N ALA A 118 25.88 7.34 -25.55
CA ALA A 118 25.81 7.42 -24.09
C ALA A 118 27.13 7.92 -23.48
N GLY A 119 28.26 7.52 -24.07
CA GLY A 119 29.60 7.95 -23.67
C GLY A 119 29.93 9.40 -24.03
N ASN A 120 29.24 9.96 -25.03
CA ASN A 120 29.48 11.32 -25.55
C ASN A 120 28.41 12.34 -25.09
N LEU A 121 27.44 11.94 -24.26
CA LEU A 121 26.43 12.86 -23.73
C LEU A 121 27.09 13.96 -22.89
N PRO A 122 26.70 15.23 -23.06
CA PRO A 122 27.21 16.33 -22.24
C PRO A 122 26.88 16.08 -20.77
N GLN A 123 27.92 15.78 -20.00
CA GLN A 123 27.86 15.39 -18.59
C GLN A 123 27.41 16.53 -17.65
N SER A 124 27.18 17.75 -18.14
CA SER A 124 27.24 18.96 -17.29
C SER A 124 25.94 19.36 -16.58
N GLY A 125 25.04 18.41 -16.27
CA GLY A 125 23.87 18.69 -15.43
C GLY A 125 23.11 17.45 -14.94
N VAL A 126 23.21 16.35 -15.67
CA VAL A 126 22.61 15.06 -15.29
C VAL A 126 23.50 14.30 -14.29
N THR A 127 24.81 14.51 -14.30
CA THR A 127 25.75 13.82 -13.40
C THR A 127 25.52 14.15 -11.94
N ALA A 128 25.41 15.43 -11.57
CA ALA A 128 25.21 15.83 -10.18
C ALA A 128 23.89 15.30 -9.59
N THR A 129 22.83 15.21 -10.41
CA THR A 129 21.53 14.68 -9.96
C THR A 129 21.53 13.16 -9.90
N VAL A 130 22.20 12.48 -10.85
CA VAL A 130 22.39 11.02 -10.81
C VAL A 130 23.30 10.61 -9.66
N GLU A 131 24.36 11.36 -9.38
CA GLU A 131 25.27 11.15 -8.25
C GLU A 131 24.56 11.41 -6.93
N ALA A 132 23.80 12.51 -6.82
CA ALA A 132 22.99 12.78 -5.63
C ALA A 132 21.91 11.71 -5.41
N LEU A 133 21.25 11.24 -6.47
CA LEU A 133 20.26 10.17 -6.38
C LEU A 133 20.90 8.82 -6.03
N LYS A 134 22.07 8.51 -6.60
CA LYS A 134 22.85 7.32 -6.27
C LYS A 134 23.25 7.33 -4.79
N ALA A 135 23.79 8.46 -4.29
CA ALA A 135 24.13 8.62 -2.89
C ALA A 135 22.90 8.46 -1.99
N LEU A 136 21.75 9.02 -2.39
CA LEU A 136 20.48 8.88 -1.67
C LEU A 136 20.00 7.43 -1.58
N ILE A 137 20.18 6.63 -2.64
CA ILE A 137 19.78 5.23 -2.67
C ILE A 137 20.76 4.35 -1.88
N GLU A 138 22.07 4.61 -1.99
CA GLU A 138 23.12 3.83 -1.31
C GLU A 138 23.18 4.12 0.19
N THR A 139 23.12 5.39 0.57
CA THR A 139 23.30 5.84 1.96
C THR A 139 22.00 6.20 2.65
N GLY A 140 20.90 6.40 1.91
CA GLY A 140 19.63 6.86 2.47
C GLY A 140 19.63 8.37 2.75
N ARG A 141 18.46 8.89 3.18
CA ARG A 141 18.39 10.25 3.73
C ARG A 141 18.86 10.24 5.18
N PRO A 142 19.81 11.11 5.58
CA PRO A 142 20.29 11.16 6.96
C PRO A 142 19.15 11.46 7.95
N GLU A 143 18.20 12.29 7.54
CA GLU A 143 16.97 12.68 8.27
C GLU A 143 16.11 11.48 8.74
N PHE A 144 16.25 10.33 8.09
CA PHE A 144 15.51 9.10 8.39
C PHE A 144 16.36 8.06 9.14
N LEU A 145 17.69 8.21 9.15
CA LEU A 145 18.61 7.30 9.83
C LEU A 145 18.74 7.63 11.32
N ASP A 146 18.73 8.92 11.64
CA ASP A 146 18.84 9.44 13.01
C ASP A 146 17.48 9.58 13.71
N GLY A 147 16.38 9.33 13.00
CA GLY A 147 15.02 9.52 13.50
C GLY A 147 14.67 10.99 13.77
N SER A 148 15.46 11.94 13.29
CA SER A 148 15.23 13.38 13.45
C SER A 148 13.96 13.85 12.75
N TRP A 149 13.55 13.14 11.69
CA TRP A 149 12.31 13.40 11.00
C TRP A 149 11.22 12.40 11.42
N VAL A 150 10.34 12.84 12.31
CA VAL A 150 9.06 12.17 12.59
C VAL A 150 7.94 13.10 12.11
N PRO A 151 7.10 12.68 11.16
CA PRO A 151 5.97 13.49 10.73
C PRO A 151 5.06 13.75 11.93
N HIS A 152 4.64 15.00 12.12
CA HIS A 152 3.75 15.39 13.20
C HIS A 152 2.47 14.55 13.14
N ARG A 153 2.36 13.60 14.07
CA ARG A 153 1.14 12.81 14.26
C ARG A 153 0.35 13.48 15.38
N PRO A 154 -0.71 14.24 15.08
CA PRO A 154 -1.57 14.76 16.13
C PRO A 154 -2.08 13.58 16.99
N PRO A 155 -2.25 13.76 18.30
CA PRO A 155 -2.83 12.73 19.15
C PRO A 155 -4.19 12.37 18.55
N ARG A 156 -4.41 11.07 18.32
CA ARG A 156 -5.73 10.62 17.88
C ARG A 156 -6.71 11.08 18.95
N PRO A 157 -7.82 11.76 18.60
CA PRO A 157 -8.85 12.03 19.59
C PRO A 157 -9.22 10.72 20.25
N GLU A 158 -9.50 10.76 21.56
CA GLU A 158 -10.06 9.59 22.22
C GLU A 158 -11.29 9.14 21.42
N LYS A 159 -11.44 7.83 21.25
CA LYS A 159 -12.63 7.29 20.56
C LYS A 159 -13.84 7.93 21.24
N SER A 160 -14.70 8.57 20.46
CA SER A 160 -15.93 9.18 20.95
C SER A 160 -16.58 8.19 21.90
N GLU A 161 -16.62 8.57 23.18
CA GLU A 161 -17.25 7.93 24.32
C GLU A 161 -18.08 6.70 23.93
N GLY A 162 -17.40 5.55 23.87
CA GLY A 162 -18.10 4.28 23.83
C GLY A 162 -18.98 4.19 25.07
N GLY A 163 -20.26 3.86 24.90
CA GLY A 163 -21.19 3.68 26.02
C GLY A 163 -22.48 4.49 25.90
N VAL A 164 -22.54 5.51 25.04
CA VAL A 164 -23.81 6.16 24.70
C VAL A 164 -24.53 5.34 23.62
N PRO A 165 -25.74 4.82 23.88
CA PRO A 165 -26.49 4.08 22.88
C PRO A 165 -26.92 5.01 21.73
N LEU A 166 -26.73 4.55 20.49
CA LEU A 166 -27.24 5.26 19.32
C LEU A 166 -28.78 5.23 19.34
N LYS A 167 -29.40 6.42 19.27
CA LYS A 167 -30.86 6.55 19.12
C LYS A 167 -31.18 6.91 17.67
N ILE A 168 -32.02 6.10 17.03
CA ILE A 168 -32.48 6.35 15.66
C ILE A 168 -33.69 7.29 15.71
N GLU A 169 -33.60 8.45 15.05
CA GLU A 169 -34.69 9.40 14.84
C GLU A 169 -35.05 9.38 13.35
N SER A 170 -36.23 8.85 12.99
CA SER A 170 -36.68 8.70 11.61
C SER A 170 -38.21 8.74 11.55
N GLU A 171 -38.77 9.41 10.53
CA GLU A 171 -40.20 9.39 10.23
C GLU A 171 -40.64 8.08 9.55
N PHE A 172 -39.68 7.31 9.03
CA PHE A 172 -39.92 6.07 8.30
C PHE A 172 -39.60 4.85 9.15
N THR A 173 -40.48 3.85 9.07
CA THR A 173 -40.23 2.49 9.57
C THR A 173 -39.61 1.64 8.46
N PRO A 174 -38.69 0.70 8.76
CA PRO A 174 -38.17 -0.23 7.76
C PRO A 174 -39.28 -0.99 7.02
N ARG A 175 -39.18 -1.10 5.71
CA ARG A 175 -40.16 -1.78 4.83
C ARG A 175 -39.48 -2.62 3.76
N GLY A 176 -40.23 -3.54 3.16
CA GLY A 176 -39.73 -4.44 2.13
C GLY A 176 -38.70 -5.41 2.71
N ASP A 177 -37.55 -5.52 2.05
CA ASP A 177 -36.44 -6.40 2.45
C ASP A 177 -35.50 -5.76 3.50
N GLN A 178 -35.73 -4.48 3.84
CA GLN A 178 -34.89 -3.78 4.82
C GLN A 178 -34.85 -4.45 6.20
N PRO A 179 -35.97 -4.94 6.80
CA PRO A 179 -35.92 -5.58 8.11
C PRO A 179 -35.03 -6.83 8.10
N GLN A 180 -35.06 -7.61 7.02
CA GLN A 180 -34.26 -8.82 6.87
C GLN A 180 -32.78 -8.47 6.71
N ALA A 181 -32.44 -7.55 5.81
CA ALA A 181 -31.08 -7.08 5.61
C ALA A 181 -30.46 -6.49 6.89
N ILE A 182 -31.25 -5.75 7.68
CA ILE A 182 -30.79 -5.23 8.98
C ILE A 182 -30.50 -6.37 9.94
N ALA A 183 -31.37 -7.38 10.03
CA ALA A 183 -31.17 -8.53 10.92
C ALA A 183 -29.88 -9.30 10.58
N GLU A 184 -29.66 -9.58 9.29
CA GLU A 184 -28.47 -10.29 8.80
C GLU A 184 -27.18 -9.52 9.09
N LEU A 185 -27.16 -8.21 8.84
CA LEU A 185 -25.98 -7.37 9.13
C LEU A 185 -25.69 -7.31 10.63
N VAL A 186 -26.72 -7.18 11.46
CA VAL A 186 -26.57 -7.18 12.92
C VAL A 186 -26.03 -8.52 13.42
N GLU A 187 -26.52 -9.63 12.86
CA GLU A 187 -26.01 -10.97 13.15
C GLU A 187 -24.53 -11.09 12.77
N GLY A 188 -24.15 -10.70 11.55
CA GLY A 188 -22.74 -10.74 11.10
C GLY A 188 -21.81 -9.90 12.00
N VAL A 189 -22.28 -8.71 12.44
CA VAL A 189 -21.52 -7.88 13.39
C VAL A 189 -21.35 -8.58 14.74
N ASN A 190 -22.41 -9.18 15.28
CA ASN A 190 -22.35 -9.91 16.55
C ASN A 190 -21.46 -11.17 16.47
N ASN A 191 -21.40 -11.79 15.29
CA ASN A 191 -20.52 -12.93 15.00
C ASN A 191 -19.05 -12.53 14.78
N GLY A 192 -18.74 -11.23 14.76
CA GLY A 192 -17.38 -10.72 14.61
C GLY A 192 -16.87 -10.75 13.17
N GLU A 193 -17.77 -10.74 12.18
CA GLU A 193 -17.37 -10.68 10.77
C GLU A 193 -16.74 -9.33 10.45
N ALA A 194 -15.48 -9.36 10.01
CA ALA A 194 -14.72 -8.15 9.68
C ALA A 194 -15.19 -7.48 8.38
N THR A 195 -15.78 -8.23 7.46
CA THR A 195 -16.17 -7.77 6.12
C THR A 195 -17.58 -8.23 5.80
N GLN A 196 -18.46 -7.27 5.49
CA GLN A 196 -19.84 -7.53 5.08
C GLN A 196 -20.19 -6.64 3.88
N VAL A 197 -21.06 -7.12 2.98
CA VAL A 197 -21.46 -6.41 1.76
C VAL A 197 -22.99 -6.33 1.70
N LEU A 198 -23.53 -5.11 1.68
CA LEU A 198 -24.96 -4.86 1.47
C LEU A 198 -25.21 -4.51 -0.01
N LEU A 199 -25.87 -5.39 -0.76
CA LEU A 199 -26.22 -5.16 -2.16
C LEU A 199 -27.60 -4.50 -2.27
N GLY A 200 -27.62 -3.17 -2.20
CA GLY A 200 -28.84 -2.39 -2.41
C GLY A 200 -29.18 -2.21 -3.89
N VAL A 201 -30.43 -2.50 -4.28
CA VAL A 201 -30.99 -2.00 -5.54
C VAL A 201 -31.25 -0.49 -5.45
N THR A 202 -31.30 0.20 -6.59
CA THR A 202 -31.62 1.65 -6.60
C THR A 202 -33.03 1.89 -6.06
N GLY A 203 -33.19 2.92 -5.24
CA GLY A 203 -34.31 3.14 -4.30
C GLY A 203 -35.72 3.16 -4.85
#